data_AF-A0A8T4NBY4-F1
#
_entry.id   AF-A0A8T4NBY4-F1
#
_cell.length_a   1.000
_cell.length_b   1.000
_cell.length_c   1.000
_cell.angle_alpha   90.00
_cell.angle_beta   90.00
_cell.angle_gamma   90.00
#
_symmetry.space_group_name_H-M   'P 1'
#
loop_
_entity.id
_entity.type
_entity.pdbx_description
1 polymer ?
#
loop_
_entity_poly.entity_id
_entity_poly.type
_entity_poly.pdbx_seq_one_letter_code
_entity_poly.pdbx_strand_id
1 'polypeptide(L)'
;MKNKWLYRTGIAIAVLAVASLVIGGFGALEYSESFRIVFGSVYVLFLPGFILTFVFFPRTKEFDSKEKENGAIDWIERIALSFALSIAIVPLAVFYLNLIGVKINLLNSFLTILGIIAISLGLVYWKRK
;
A
#
# COMPACT_ATOMS: atom_id res chain seq x y z
N MET A 1 -10.62 -10.76 22.40
CA MET A 1 -10.25 -10.76 20.96
C MET A 1 -9.65 -9.46 20.43
N LYS A 2 -9.84 -8.29 21.08
CA LYS A 2 -9.38 -6.97 20.58
C LYS A 2 -7.84 -6.77 20.59
N ASN A 3 -7.10 -7.43 21.49
CA ASN A 3 -5.65 -7.23 21.65
C ASN A 3 -4.78 -7.89 20.56
N LYS A 4 -5.27 -8.94 19.88
CA LYS A 4 -4.47 -9.64 18.85
C LYS A 4 -4.20 -8.77 17.61
N TRP A 5 -5.14 -7.89 17.24
CA TRP A 5 -4.97 -6.97 16.10
C TRP A 5 -3.98 -5.86 16.42
N LEU A 6 -4.09 -5.27 17.63
CA LEU A 6 -3.17 -4.24 18.12
C LEU A 6 -1.72 -4.77 18.22
N TYR A 7 -1.56 -6.01 18.66
CA TYR A 7 -0.26 -6.66 18.74
C TYR A 7 0.36 -6.92 17.35
N ARG A 8 -0.45 -7.35 16.37
CA ARG A 8 0.00 -7.58 14.99
C ARG A 8 0.42 -6.28 14.29
N THR A 9 -0.35 -5.21 14.45
CA THR A 9 0.02 -3.90 13.90
C THR A 9 1.25 -3.33 14.60
N GLY A 10 1.36 -3.50 15.92
CA GLY A 10 2.55 -3.14 16.69
C GLY A 10 3.80 -3.86 16.22
N ILE A 11 3.73 -5.18 15.96
CA ILE A 11 4.85 -5.95 15.40
C ILE A 11 5.22 -5.42 14.02
N ALA A 12 4.26 -5.19 13.13
CA ALA A 12 4.55 -4.70 11.78
C ALA A 12 5.29 -3.36 11.82
N ILE A 13 4.84 -2.43 12.67
CA ILE A 13 5.50 -1.13 12.86
C ILE A 13 6.90 -1.31 13.44
N ALA A 14 7.07 -2.19 14.43
CA ALA A 14 8.37 -2.48 15.03
C ALA A 14 9.34 -3.07 14.01
N VAL A 15 8.89 -4.00 13.15
CA VAL A 15 9.70 -4.58 12.07
C VAL A 15 10.16 -3.50 11.09
N LEU A 16 9.26 -2.60 10.68
CA LEU A 16 9.61 -1.48 9.80
C LEU A 16 10.60 -0.50 10.46
N ALA A 17 10.43 -0.22 11.75
CA ALA A 17 11.33 0.63 12.51
C ALA A 17 12.72 0.00 12.64
N VAL A 18 12.80 -1.30 12.93
CA VAL A 18 14.07 -2.05 12.98
C VAL A 18 14.74 -2.06 11.61
N ALA A 19 13.99 -2.32 10.53
CA ALA A 19 14.52 -2.26 9.17
C ALA A 19 15.10 -0.86 8.84
N SER A 20 14.42 0.20 9.28
CA SER A 20 14.89 1.57 9.12
C SER A 20 16.20 1.84 9.88
N LEU A 21 16.32 1.36 11.12
CA LEU A 21 17.55 1.49 11.92
C LEU A 21 18.72 0.71 11.31
N VAL A 22 18.47 -0.50 10.81
CA VAL A 22 19.49 -1.32 10.13
C VAL A 22 19.97 -0.60 8.87
N ILE A 23 19.06 -0.12 8.02
CA ILE A 23 19.44 0.59 6.79
C ILE A 23 20.22 1.87 7.11
N GLY A 24 19.83 2.65 8.13
CA GLY A 24 20.55 3.85 8.53
C GLY A 24 21.95 3.55 9.08
N GLY A 25 22.06 2.55 9.96
CA GLY A 25 23.33 2.17 10.58
C GLY A 25 24.35 1.59 9.60
N PHE A 26 23.90 0.77 8.64
CA PHE A 26 24.80 0.14 7.65
C PHE A 26 24.99 0.97 6.37
N GLY A 27 24.03 1.82 6.02
CA GLY A 27 24.05 2.61 4.78
C GLY A 27 24.77 3.95 4.88
N ALA A 28 25.29 4.32 6.06
CA ALA A 28 25.81 5.67 6.35
C ALA A 28 24.80 6.79 6.01
N LEU A 29 23.51 6.48 6.12
CA LEU A 29 22.41 7.42 5.85
C LEU A 29 21.96 8.09 7.15
N GLU A 30 21.39 9.29 7.03
CA GLU A 30 20.69 9.87 8.17
C GLU A 30 19.46 9.00 8.53
N TYR A 31 19.11 8.97 9.82
CA TYR A 31 17.92 8.26 10.30
C TYR A 31 16.63 8.79 9.65
N SER A 32 16.60 10.09 9.33
CA SER A 32 15.50 10.76 8.62
C SER A 32 15.27 10.18 7.22
N GLU A 33 16.36 9.96 6.47
CA GLU A 33 16.34 9.40 5.12
C GLU A 33 15.97 7.93 5.14
N SER A 34 16.53 7.17 6.07
CA SER A 34 16.25 5.75 6.24
C SER A 34 14.78 5.50 6.59
N PHE A 35 14.21 6.35 7.44
CA PHE A 35 12.78 6.33 7.74
C PHE A 35 11.95 6.58 6.48
N ARG A 36 12.30 7.63 5.72
CA ARG A 36 11.60 7.99 4.48
C ARG A 36 11.70 6.90 3.42
N ILE A 37 12.82 6.19 3.30
CA ILE A 37 12.97 5.08 2.34
C ILE A 37 12.04 3.92 2.74
N VAL A 38 12.09 3.48 3.99
CA VAL A 38 11.30 2.32 4.44
C VAL A 38 9.80 2.63 4.41
N PHE A 39 9.36 3.72 5.04
CA PHE A 39 7.94 4.07 5.07
C PHE A 39 7.44 4.59 3.73
N GLY A 40 8.28 5.31 2.99
CA GLY A 40 7.96 5.78 1.64
C GLY A 40 7.77 4.62 0.67
N SER A 41 8.60 3.56 0.75
CA SER A 41 8.41 2.38 -0.10
C SER A 41 7.07 1.68 0.17
N VAL A 42 6.69 1.47 1.44
CA VAL A 42 5.38 0.91 1.79
C VAL A 42 4.24 1.81 1.31
N TYR A 43 4.39 3.13 1.46
CA TYR A 43 3.41 4.11 1.00
C TYR A 43 3.21 4.08 -0.51
N VAL A 44 4.30 4.04 -1.29
CA VAL A 44 4.27 4.12 -2.77
C VAL A 44 3.96 2.76 -3.41
N LEU A 45 4.49 1.65 -2.88
CA LEU A 45 4.46 0.34 -3.53
C LEU A 45 3.38 -0.60 -3.00
N PHE A 46 2.79 -0.33 -1.84
CA PHE A 46 1.84 -1.25 -1.23
C PHE A 46 0.49 -0.59 -0.96
N LEU A 47 0.47 0.58 -0.30
CA LEU A 47 -0.76 1.20 0.20
C LEU A 47 -1.86 1.45 -0.85
N PRO A 48 -1.60 2.14 -1.97
CA PRO A 48 -2.64 2.44 -2.95
C PRO A 48 -3.13 1.17 -3.66
N GLY A 49 -2.21 0.28 -4.03
CA GLY A 49 -2.55 -1.01 -4.63
C GLY A 49 -3.39 -1.89 -3.69
N PHE A 50 -3.04 -1.94 -2.40
CA PHE A 50 -3.76 -2.72 -1.40
C PHE A 50 -5.21 -2.27 -1.25
N ILE A 51 -5.47 -0.96 -1.19
CA ILE A 51 -6.84 -0.44 -1.08
C ILE A 51 -7.63 -0.73 -2.36
N LEU A 52 -7.01 -0.56 -3.53
CA LEU A 52 -7.64 -0.89 -4.80
C LEU A 52 -8.00 -2.38 -4.93
N THR A 53 -7.27 -3.29 -4.28
CA THR A 53 -7.70 -4.71 -4.25
C THR A 53 -9.09 -4.87 -3.65
N PHE A 54 -9.51 -4.05 -2.68
CA PHE A 54 -10.86 -4.10 -2.12
C PHE A 54 -11.91 -3.48 -3.07
N VAL A 55 -11.49 -2.60 -3.98
CA VAL A 55 -12.37 -2.02 -5.00
C VAL A 55 -12.70 -3.05 -6.09
N PHE A 56 -11.69 -3.80 -6.54
CA PHE A 56 -11.82 -4.81 -7.60
C PHE A 56 -12.25 -6.19 -7.09
N PHE A 57 -11.69 -6.63 -5.96
CA PHE A 57 -11.91 -7.93 -5.34
C PHE A 57 -12.35 -7.77 -3.87
N PRO A 58 -13.61 -7.39 -3.60
CA PRO A 58 -14.06 -7.06 -2.25
C PRO A 58 -14.06 -8.25 -1.28
N ARG A 59 -14.25 -9.48 -1.79
CA ARG A 59 -14.36 -10.70 -0.97
C ARG A 59 -12.98 -11.34 -0.73
N THR A 60 -12.79 -11.86 0.49
CA THR A 60 -11.58 -12.59 0.89
C THR A 60 -11.98 -14.00 1.31
N LYS A 61 -11.34 -15.02 0.75
CA LYS A 61 -11.53 -16.42 1.14
C LYS A 61 -10.41 -16.89 2.06
N GLU A 62 -10.66 -17.95 2.82
CA GLU A 62 -9.59 -18.60 3.59
C GLU A 62 -8.69 -19.41 2.66
N PHE A 63 -7.44 -19.57 3.07
CA PHE A 63 -6.42 -20.24 2.25
C PHE A 63 -6.75 -21.73 1.98
N ASP A 64 -7.46 -22.38 2.90
CA ASP A 64 -7.79 -23.82 2.84
C ASP A 64 -9.24 -24.09 2.40
N SER A 65 -9.94 -23.07 1.91
CA SER A 65 -11.31 -23.22 1.39
C SER A 65 -11.29 -24.01 0.07
N LYS A 66 -11.72 -25.27 0.10
CA LYS A 66 -11.88 -26.09 -1.12
C LYS A 66 -13.02 -25.61 -2.04
N GLU A 67 -13.94 -24.80 -1.53
CA GLU A 67 -14.95 -24.15 -2.36
C GLU A 67 -14.34 -22.99 -3.15
N LYS A 68 -14.39 -23.10 -4.48
CA LYS A 68 -14.10 -21.97 -5.38
C LYS A 68 -15.25 -20.98 -5.32
N GLU A 69 -15.20 -20.03 -4.40
CA GLU A 69 -16.06 -18.85 -4.46
C GLU A 69 -15.58 -17.95 -5.61
N ASN A 70 -16.40 -17.80 -6.65
CA ASN A 70 -16.05 -16.97 -7.81
C ASN A 70 -15.86 -15.50 -7.39
N GLY A 71 -14.63 -14.99 -7.58
CA GLY A 71 -14.28 -13.60 -7.29
C GLY A 71 -13.73 -13.34 -5.88
N ALA A 72 -13.60 -14.37 -5.03
CA ALA A 72 -12.89 -14.25 -3.76
C ALA A 72 -11.40 -14.57 -3.93
N ILE A 73 -10.54 -13.68 -3.42
CA ILE A 73 -9.09 -13.87 -3.40
C ILE A 73 -8.61 -14.17 -1.99
N ASP A 74 -7.57 -14.97 -1.85
CA ASP A 74 -6.96 -15.23 -0.56
C ASP A 74 -6.05 -14.04 -0.13
N TRP A 75 -5.49 -14.14 1.08
CA TRP A 75 -4.61 -13.09 1.62
C TRP A 75 -3.27 -12.96 0.90
N ILE A 76 -2.71 -14.05 0.37
CA ILE A 76 -1.44 -14.05 -0.37
C ILE A 76 -1.65 -13.45 -1.76
N GLU A 77 -2.70 -13.87 -2.47
CA GLU A 77 -3.15 -13.29 -3.74
C GLU A 77 -3.39 -11.78 -3.57
N ARG A 78 -4.03 -11.36 -2.48
CA ARG A 78 -4.27 -9.94 -2.20
C ARG A 78 -2.97 -9.15 -2.00
N ILE A 79 -2.02 -9.72 -1.26
CA ILE A 79 -0.70 -9.09 -1.07
C ILE A 79 0.03 -9.00 -2.41
N ALA A 80 0.07 -10.07 -3.21
CA ALA A 80 0.72 -10.07 -4.51
C ALA A 80 0.08 -9.04 -5.47
N LEU A 81 -1.25 -9.02 -5.56
CA LEU A 81 -2.00 -8.07 -6.38
C LEU A 81 -1.80 -6.63 -5.93
N SER A 82 -1.65 -6.37 -4.63
CA SER A 82 -1.40 -5.01 -4.14
C SER A 82 -0.09 -4.43 -4.67
N PHE A 83 1.00 -5.21 -4.71
CA PHE A 83 2.28 -4.77 -5.26
C PHE A 83 2.17 -4.53 -6.77
N ALA A 84 1.59 -5.49 -7.51
CA ALA A 84 1.42 -5.38 -8.96
C ALA A 84 0.58 -4.15 -9.34
N LEU A 85 -0.52 -3.93 -8.63
CA LEU A 85 -1.43 -2.83 -8.88
C LEU A 85 -0.80 -1.48 -8.54
N SER A 86 0.03 -1.41 -7.49
CA SER A 86 0.76 -0.19 -7.14
C SER A 86 1.80 0.18 -8.20
N ILE A 87 2.60 -0.80 -8.65
CA ILE A 87 3.62 -0.60 -9.69
C ILE A 87 2.98 -0.21 -11.02
N ALA A 88 1.77 -0.68 -11.32
CA ALA A 88 1.04 -0.24 -12.49
C ALA A 88 0.44 1.17 -12.32
N ILE A 89 -0.35 1.40 -11.27
CA ILE A 89 -1.18 2.60 -11.15
C ILE A 89 -0.36 3.85 -10.79
N VAL A 90 0.63 3.73 -9.90
CA VAL A 90 1.31 4.91 -9.33
C VAL A 90 2.20 5.59 -10.37
N PRO A 91 3.14 4.88 -11.05
CA PRO A 91 3.94 5.49 -12.10
C PRO A 91 3.07 6.04 -13.23
N LEU A 92 2.02 5.30 -13.62
CA LEU A 92 1.13 5.71 -14.69
C LEU A 92 0.37 6.99 -14.33
N ALA A 93 -0.18 7.09 -13.11
CA ALA A 93 -0.89 8.28 -12.65
C ALA A 93 0.03 9.50 -12.54
N VAL A 94 1.22 9.34 -11.96
CA VAL A 94 2.20 10.43 -11.87
C VAL A 94 2.65 10.87 -13.26
N PHE A 95 2.88 9.92 -14.17
CA PHE A 95 3.25 10.20 -15.56
C PHE A 95 2.16 10.95 -16.32
N TYR A 96 0.90 10.50 -16.24
CA TYR A 96 -0.22 11.21 -16.88
C TYR A 96 -0.44 12.61 -16.30
N LEU A 97 -0.31 12.77 -14.98
CA LEU A 97 -0.37 14.10 -14.37
C LEU A 97 0.77 14.99 -14.86
N ASN A 98 1.94 14.42 -15.13
CA ASN A 98 3.04 15.16 -15.73
C ASN A 98 2.72 15.66 -17.14
N LEU A 99 2.04 14.86 -17.96
CA LEU A 99 1.62 15.26 -19.31
C LEU A 99 0.66 16.44 -19.31
N ILE A 100 -0.19 16.60 -18.29
CA ILE A 100 -1.11 17.74 -18.16
C ILE A 100 -0.49 18.96 -17.46
N GLY A 101 0.84 18.96 -17.24
CA GLY A 101 1.60 20.10 -16.72
C GLY A 101 1.94 20.03 -15.23
N VAL A 102 1.60 18.96 -14.52
CA VAL A 102 1.98 18.79 -13.10
C VAL A 102 3.44 18.36 -13.02
N LYS A 103 4.31 19.22 -12.47
CA LYS A 103 5.73 18.87 -12.29
C LYS A 103 5.89 17.65 -11.38
N ILE A 104 6.77 16.72 -11.75
CA ILE A 104 7.16 15.61 -10.88
C ILE A 104 8.09 16.18 -9.81
N ASN A 105 7.53 16.39 -8.62
CA ASN A 105 8.25 16.79 -7.42
C ASN A 105 7.71 15.98 -6.25
N LEU A 106 8.40 16.02 -5.11
CA LEU A 106 8.03 15.24 -3.92
C LEU A 106 6.57 15.47 -3.51
N LEU A 107 6.16 16.74 -3.44
CA LEU A 107 4.86 17.13 -2.93
C LEU A 107 3.73 16.67 -3.86
N ASN A 108 3.89 16.89 -5.17
CA ASN A 108 2.92 16.50 -6.18
C ASN A 108 2.78 14.98 -6.25
N SER A 109 3.91 14.24 -6.29
CA SER A 109 3.86 12.78 -6.29
C SER A 109 3.21 12.23 -5.02
N PHE A 110 3.51 12.81 -3.85
CA PHE A 110 2.85 12.45 -2.60
C PHE A 110 1.34 12.73 -2.65
N LEU A 111 0.92 13.93 -3.08
CA LEU A 111 -0.49 14.30 -3.19
C LEU A 111 -1.24 13.44 -4.22
N THR A 112 -0.61 13.08 -5.34
CA THR A 112 -1.18 12.15 -6.33
C THR A 112 -1.49 10.80 -5.71
N ILE A 113 -0.52 10.20 -5.01
CA ILE A 113 -0.70 8.88 -4.37
C ILE A 113 -1.76 8.96 -3.27
N LEU A 114 -1.74 10.04 -2.47
CA LEU A 114 -2.76 10.31 -1.46
C LEU A 114 -4.15 10.42 -2.10
N GLY A 115 -4.26 11.09 -3.26
CA GLY A 115 -5.50 11.21 -4.03
C GLY A 115 -6.02 9.85 -4.49
N ILE A 116 -5.15 8.99 -5.03
CA ILE A 116 -5.50 7.61 -5.43
C ILE A 116 -6.04 6.84 -4.22
N ILE A 117 -5.36 6.92 -3.07
CA ILE A 117 -5.77 6.28 -1.81
C ILE A 117 -7.15 6.79 -1.37
N ALA A 118 -7.34 8.11 -1.32
CA ALA A 118 -8.58 8.74 -0.86
C ALA A 118 -9.77 8.37 -1.76
N ILE A 119 -9.59 8.44 -3.08
CA ILE A 119 -10.62 8.05 -4.07
C ILE A 119 -10.96 6.56 -3.89
N SER A 120 -9.95 5.70 -3.78
CA SER A 120 -10.16 4.26 -3.62
C SER A 120 -10.91 3.93 -2.33
N LEU A 121 -10.57 4.60 -1.22
CA LEU A 121 -11.31 4.46 0.05
C LEU A 121 -12.76 4.94 -0.07
N GLY A 122 -12.99 6.07 -0.75
CA GLY A 122 -14.33 6.58 -1.03
C GLY A 122 -15.17 5.57 -1.82
N LEU A 123 -14.59 4.95 -2.84
CA LEU A 123 -15.25 3.91 -3.64
C LEU A 123 -15.57 2.66 -2.80
N VAL A 124 -14.63 2.21 -1.96
CA VAL A 124 -14.87 1.07 -1.05
C VAL A 124 -16.00 1.40 -0.06
N TYR A 125 -16.00 2.61 0.50
CA TYR A 125 -17.03 3.04 1.42
C TYR A 125 -18.42 3.09 0.77
N TRP A 126 -18.51 3.64 -0.44
CA TRP A 126 -19.78 3.68 -1.18
C TRP A 126 -20.27 2.27 -1.54
N LYS A 127 -19.40 1.38 -2.04
CA LYS A 127 -19.80 0.00 -2.36
C LYS A 127 -20.26 -0.83 -1.15
N ARG A 128 -19.93 -0.42 0.07
CA ARG A 128 -20.32 -1.11 1.32
C ARG A 128 -21.60 -0.57 1.96
N LYS A 129 -22.12 0.56 1.49
CA LYS A 129 -23.36 1.18 1.95
C LYS A 129 -24.52 0.74 1.08
#